data_AF-A0AA40DRS8-F1
#
_entry.id   AF-A0AA40DRS8-F1
#
_cell.length_a   1.000
_cell.length_b   1.000
_cell.length_c   1.000
_cell.angle_alpha   90.00
_cell.angle_beta   90.00
_cell.angle_gamma   90.00
#
_symmetry.space_group_name_H-M   'P 1'
#
loop_
_entity.id
_entity.type
_entity.pdbx_description
1 polymer ?
#
loop_
_entity_poly.entity_id
_entity_poly.type
_entity_poly.pdbx_seq_one_letter_code
_entity_poly.pdbx_strand_id
1 'polypeptide(L)'
;MSSEAVAYVFFEDKSTQPSRMGQFWVFPNQTIKIGRDPHNSAVVFTDVSVLRNHSEFYSIIVDEESKHSPLVFVRDRQSLNGTYVNDRLVGKGPNVSPAFLLQNGDIVTIAPHVMFRFTQLAKRELSFGLSHRQRKELKLFEDKFVVTDRTIGDGAHAVVYLAIEVKTGKQVVCKIDNSRRGPHLPSTLRRIRQEAILMSYLDHPNIFSIKAAFHTHQTMYIFTELATGGDLFSLFTRYTTFEELEIRWIIWQVLQGVAYIHSKGIAHRDIKPENILCAIAPNVSYRIMLSDFGDSAMASGGRMGSEVGSTFYRAPECHVPEQGHNPSVDIWAVGMLTLQLFVGSEKLPQIQRMDFNGQKNQGKIDEYLDNILNDILSIGDR
;
A
#
# COMPACT_ATOMS: atom_id res chain seq x y z
N MET A 1 -4.96 -8.78 -17.06
CA MET A 1 -3.60 -8.23 -16.95
C MET A 1 -3.14 -7.69 -18.29
N SER A 2 -2.91 -6.39 -18.37
CA SER A 2 -2.31 -5.76 -19.55
C SER A 2 -0.89 -6.30 -19.77
N SER A 3 -0.59 -6.75 -20.99
CA SER A 3 0.75 -7.21 -21.42
C SER A 3 1.65 -6.05 -21.85
N GLU A 4 1.20 -4.81 -21.74
CA GLU A 4 1.94 -3.63 -22.18
C GLU A 4 2.96 -3.20 -21.13
N ALA A 5 4.14 -2.78 -21.60
CA ALA A 5 5.15 -2.21 -20.72
C ALA A 5 4.66 -0.89 -20.11
N VAL A 6 5.00 -0.65 -18.84
CA VAL A 6 4.68 0.60 -18.13
C VAL A 6 5.81 1.61 -18.19
N ALA A 7 7.04 1.14 -18.39
CA ALA A 7 8.23 1.98 -18.52
C ALA A 7 9.32 1.22 -19.30
N TYR A 8 10.36 1.94 -19.69
CA TYR A 8 11.62 1.32 -20.08
C TYR A 8 12.78 2.04 -19.41
N VAL A 9 13.88 1.31 -19.27
CA VAL A 9 15.08 1.78 -18.62
C VAL A 9 16.25 1.55 -19.56
N PHE A 10 16.87 2.63 -19.99
CA PHE A 10 18.14 2.56 -20.72
C PHE A 10 19.29 2.46 -19.73
N PHE A 11 20.32 1.68 -20.02
CA PHE A 11 21.51 1.60 -19.19
C PHE A 11 22.79 1.79 -19.99
N GLU A 12 23.80 2.33 -19.32
CA GLU A 12 25.15 2.49 -19.81
C GLU A 12 26.12 1.95 -18.74
N ASP A 13 26.98 1.03 -19.15
CA ASP A 13 28.08 0.47 -18.37
C ASP A 13 29.40 0.99 -18.93
N LYS A 14 30.01 1.93 -18.20
CA LYS A 14 31.27 2.58 -18.57
C LYS A 14 32.50 1.77 -18.15
N SER A 15 32.32 0.62 -17.50
CA SER A 15 33.45 -0.24 -17.09
C SER A 15 34.06 -1.01 -18.27
N THR A 16 33.33 -1.11 -19.40
CA THR A 16 33.80 -1.78 -20.61
C THR A 16 34.31 -0.80 -21.66
N GLN A 17 35.16 -1.27 -22.57
CA GLN A 17 35.58 -0.53 -23.76
C GLN A 17 35.28 -1.32 -25.04
N PRO A 18 34.39 -0.82 -25.93
CA PRO A 18 33.54 0.37 -25.76
C PRO A 18 32.53 0.18 -24.61
N SER A 19 31.95 1.28 -24.12
CA SER A 19 30.92 1.22 -23.08
C SER A 19 29.72 0.41 -23.56
N ARG A 20 29.25 -0.51 -22.72
CA ARG A 20 28.12 -1.38 -23.04
C ARG A 20 26.83 -0.61 -22.77
N MET A 21 25.98 -0.53 -23.78
CA MET A 21 24.67 0.10 -23.70
C MET A 21 23.57 -0.92 -23.93
N GLY A 22 22.40 -0.68 -23.34
CA GLY A 22 21.23 -1.52 -23.56
C GLY A 22 19.99 -0.93 -22.92
N GLN A 23 18.89 -1.67 -22.98
CA GLN A 23 17.66 -1.29 -22.33
C GLN A 23 16.86 -2.51 -21.89
N PHE A 24 15.97 -2.32 -20.93
CA PHE A 24 14.96 -3.30 -20.55
C PHE A 24 13.61 -2.61 -20.34
N TRP A 25 12.54 -3.37 -20.57
CA TRP A 25 11.17 -2.92 -20.37
C TRP A 25 10.70 -3.34 -18.99
N VAL A 26 10.00 -2.44 -18.30
CA VAL A 26 9.33 -2.74 -17.03
C VAL A 26 7.88 -3.04 -17.36
N PHE A 27 7.44 -4.24 -17.02
CA PHE A 27 6.05 -4.66 -17.17
C PHE A 27 5.32 -4.58 -15.83
N PRO A 28 3.97 -4.49 -15.85
CA PRO A 28 3.14 -4.66 -14.66
C PRO A 28 3.55 -5.90 -13.89
N ASN A 29 3.62 -5.81 -12.56
CA ASN A 29 3.79 -6.98 -11.70
C ASN A 29 5.08 -7.79 -11.96
N GLN A 30 6.07 -7.20 -12.62
CA GLN A 30 7.38 -7.79 -12.83
C GLN A 30 8.43 -7.14 -11.93
N THR A 31 9.29 -7.96 -11.35
CA THR A 31 10.50 -7.52 -10.65
C THR A 31 11.71 -7.83 -11.51
N ILE A 32 12.50 -6.81 -11.83
CA ILE A 32 13.71 -6.89 -12.63
C ILE A 32 14.89 -6.71 -11.69
N LYS A 33 15.56 -7.81 -11.38
CA LYS A 33 16.75 -7.82 -10.53
C LYS A 33 17.98 -7.48 -11.35
N ILE A 34 18.84 -6.65 -10.77
CA ILE A 34 20.09 -6.18 -11.34
C ILE A 34 21.24 -6.71 -10.48
N GLY A 35 22.25 -7.28 -11.12
CA GLY A 35 23.39 -7.80 -10.39
C GLY A 35 24.43 -8.48 -11.26
N ARG A 36 25.42 -9.09 -10.61
CA ARG A 36 26.45 -9.92 -11.27
C ARG A 36 26.07 -11.40 -11.37
N ASP A 37 25.06 -11.86 -10.63
CA ASP A 37 24.67 -13.27 -10.63
C ASP A 37 23.70 -13.56 -11.77
N PRO A 38 24.09 -14.35 -12.79
CA PRO A 38 23.23 -14.64 -13.94
C PRO A 38 22.02 -15.52 -13.61
N HIS A 39 22.03 -16.23 -12.48
CA HIS A 39 20.91 -17.08 -12.07
C HIS A 39 19.82 -16.31 -11.31
N ASN A 40 20.15 -15.14 -10.77
CA ASN A 40 19.23 -14.33 -9.95
C ASN A 40 19.00 -12.92 -10.50
N SER A 41 19.72 -12.50 -11.55
CA SER A 41 19.60 -11.17 -12.14
C SER A 41 19.06 -11.25 -13.56
N ALA A 42 18.02 -10.46 -13.83
CA ALA A 42 17.47 -10.30 -15.17
C ALA A 42 18.39 -9.44 -16.06
N VAL A 43 19.10 -8.47 -15.46
CA VAL A 43 20.14 -7.68 -16.15
C VAL A 43 21.46 -7.90 -15.45
N VAL A 44 22.39 -8.51 -16.18
CA VAL A 44 23.69 -8.94 -15.65
C VAL A 44 24.80 -7.98 -16.06
N PHE A 45 25.58 -7.53 -15.08
CA PHE A 45 26.78 -6.71 -15.27
C PHE A 45 28.03 -7.51 -14.88
N THR A 46 29.18 -7.15 -15.47
CA THR A 46 30.48 -7.76 -15.11
C THR A 46 31.32 -6.86 -14.20
N ASP A 47 30.96 -5.59 -14.08
CA ASP A 47 31.65 -4.64 -13.18
C ASP A 47 31.60 -5.11 -11.73
N VAL A 48 32.78 -5.21 -11.11
CA VAL A 48 32.97 -5.61 -9.70
C VAL A 48 32.29 -4.68 -8.69
N SER A 49 32.02 -3.43 -9.07
CA SER A 49 31.29 -2.45 -8.26
C SER A 49 29.79 -2.79 -8.13
N VAL A 50 29.25 -3.54 -9.09
CA VAL A 50 27.91 -4.12 -9.03
C VAL A 50 27.99 -5.40 -8.18
N LEU A 51 27.00 -5.66 -7.32
CA LEU A 51 26.98 -6.87 -6.47
C LEU A 51 26.18 -7.98 -7.14
N ARG A 52 26.34 -9.21 -6.64
CA ARG A 52 25.61 -10.38 -7.17
C ARG A 52 24.10 -10.17 -7.22
N ASN A 53 23.57 -9.48 -6.23
CA ASN A 53 22.20 -8.99 -6.14
C ASN A 53 22.30 -7.54 -5.65
N HIS A 54 22.25 -6.56 -6.55
CA HIS A 54 22.60 -5.18 -6.20
C HIS A 54 21.37 -4.30 -6.02
N SER A 55 20.45 -4.34 -6.97
CA SER A 55 19.23 -3.55 -6.95
C SER A 55 18.11 -4.28 -7.68
N GLU A 56 16.88 -3.81 -7.50
CA GLU A 56 15.77 -4.26 -8.33
C GLU A 56 14.83 -3.12 -8.68
N PHE A 57 14.28 -3.20 -9.89
CA PHE A 57 13.20 -2.36 -10.38
C PHE A 57 11.91 -3.17 -10.35
N TYR A 58 10.82 -2.57 -9.92
CA TYR A 58 9.53 -3.23 -9.96
C TYR A 58 8.41 -2.21 -10.14
N SER A 59 7.29 -2.65 -10.71
CA SER A 59 6.11 -1.82 -10.85
C SER A 59 5.01 -2.27 -9.90
N ILE A 60 4.18 -1.31 -9.48
CA ILE A 60 2.92 -1.55 -8.78
C ILE A 60 1.82 -0.85 -9.55
N ILE A 61 0.77 -1.61 -9.82
CA ILE A 61 -0.51 -1.10 -10.29
C ILE A 61 -1.48 -1.26 -9.13
N VAL A 62 -1.88 -0.13 -8.55
CA VAL A 62 -2.85 -0.10 -7.46
C VAL A 62 -4.26 -0.39 -8.01
N ASP A 63 -4.58 0.20 -9.15
CA ASP A 63 -5.86 0.01 -9.84
C ASP A 63 -5.63 0.01 -11.37
N GLU A 64 -6.06 -1.06 -12.05
CA GLU A 64 -5.92 -1.20 -13.52
C GLU A 64 -6.77 -0.17 -14.28
N GLU A 65 -7.87 0.29 -13.68
CA GLU A 65 -8.75 1.34 -14.22
C GLU A 65 -8.23 2.76 -13.89
N SER A 66 -7.19 2.85 -13.06
CA SER A 66 -6.59 4.11 -12.68
C SER A 66 -6.10 4.87 -13.89
N LYS A 67 -6.39 6.17 -13.90
CA LYS A 67 -5.88 7.10 -14.90
C LYS A 67 -4.45 7.55 -14.58
N HIS A 68 -3.91 7.20 -13.42
CA HIS A 68 -2.54 7.53 -13.05
C HIS A 68 -1.54 6.58 -13.70
N SER A 69 -0.35 7.10 -13.99
CA SER A 69 0.77 6.27 -14.43
C SER A 69 1.10 5.20 -13.38
N PRO A 70 1.35 3.94 -13.79
CA PRO A 70 1.83 2.91 -12.89
C PRO A 70 3.06 3.35 -12.10
N LEU A 71 3.13 2.95 -10.84
CA LEU A 71 4.21 3.35 -9.94
C LEU A 71 5.41 2.43 -10.18
N VAL A 72 6.53 2.98 -10.62
CA VAL A 72 7.78 2.21 -10.79
C VAL A 72 8.77 2.59 -9.72
N PHE A 73 9.26 1.57 -9.04
CA PHE A 73 10.16 1.68 -7.90
C PHE A 73 11.53 1.11 -8.22
N VAL A 74 12.55 1.66 -7.57
CA VAL A 74 13.88 1.05 -7.45
C VAL A 74 14.25 0.89 -5.99
N ARG A 75 14.93 -0.19 -5.63
CA ARG A 75 15.51 -0.35 -4.29
C ARG A 75 16.85 -1.07 -4.33
N ASP A 76 17.65 -0.82 -3.32
CA ASP A 76 18.92 -1.48 -3.09
C ASP A 76 18.72 -2.85 -2.44
N ARG A 77 19.45 -3.87 -2.91
CA ARG A 77 19.35 -5.27 -2.46
C ARG A 77 20.61 -5.75 -1.78
N GLN A 78 21.03 -5.00 -0.77
CA GLN A 78 22.17 -5.34 0.08
C GLN A 78 23.51 -5.00 -0.59
N SER A 79 23.59 -3.83 -1.25
CA SER A 79 24.81 -3.41 -1.92
C SER A 79 25.85 -2.82 -0.96
N LEU A 80 27.13 -2.92 -1.34
CA LEU A 80 28.23 -2.27 -0.62
C LEU A 80 28.44 -0.82 -1.06
N ASN A 81 28.15 -0.50 -2.32
CA ASN A 81 28.45 0.81 -2.91
C ASN A 81 27.24 1.75 -2.91
N GLY A 82 26.04 1.19 -2.74
CA GLY A 82 24.79 1.91 -2.73
C GLY A 82 24.17 2.03 -4.12
N THR A 83 22.85 2.11 -4.13
CA THR A 83 22.06 2.54 -5.28
C THR A 83 21.63 3.99 -5.05
N TYR A 84 21.78 4.85 -6.06
CA TYR A 84 21.43 6.27 -5.98
C TYR A 84 20.43 6.64 -7.05
N VAL A 85 19.58 7.64 -6.79
CA VAL A 85 18.69 8.26 -7.78
C VAL A 85 18.93 9.75 -7.77
N ASN A 86 19.37 10.33 -8.89
CA ASN A 86 19.76 11.74 -9.01
C ASN A 86 20.69 12.18 -7.86
N ASP A 87 21.78 11.42 -7.67
CA ASP A 87 22.80 11.59 -6.60
C ASP A 87 22.33 11.35 -5.16
N ARG A 88 21.05 11.04 -4.97
CA ARG A 88 20.50 10.73 -3.65
C ARG A 88 20.58 9.24 -3.35
N LEU A 89 21.18 8.88 -2.22
CA LEU A 89 21.25 7.50 -1.75
C LEU A 89 19.84 6.93 -1.51
N VAL A 90 19.51 5.85 -2.21
CA VAL A 90 18.30 5.04 -1.99
C VAL A 90 18.56 4.02 -0.88
N GLY A 91 19.70 3.36 -0.94
CA GLY A 91 20.05 2.31 0.01
C GLY A 91 21.46 1.80 -0.17
N LYS A 92 22.02 1.30 0.93
CA LYS A 92 23.34 0.66 1.03
C LYS A 92 23.37 -0.15 2.33
N GLY A 93 24.07 -1.28 2.33
CA GLY A 93 24.35 -2.07 3.53
C GLY A 93 23.81 -3.50 3.44
N PRO A 94 23.62 -4.19 4.57
CA PRO A 94 23.27 -5.61 4.59
C PRO A 94 21.77 -5.89 4.39
N ASN A 95 20.96 -4.84 4.30
CA ASN A 95 19.50 -4.90 4.31
C ASN A 95 18.95 -4.40 2.98
N VAL A 96 17.86 -4.99 2.51
CA VAL A 96 17.13 -4.44 1.36
C VAL A 96 16.56 -3.08 1.76
N SER A 97 16.83 -2.05 0.98
CA SER A 97 16.39 -0.70 1.33
C SER A 97 14.88 -0.53 1.14
N PRO A 98 14.27 0.49 1.76
CA PRO A 98 13.00 1.03 1.27
C PRO A 98 13.12 1.36 -0.22
N ALA A 99 12.00 1.27 -0.92
CA ALA A 99 11.98 1.59 -2.33
C ALA A 99 11.80 3.08 -2.59
N PHE A 100 12.40 3.53 -3.69
CA PHE A 100 12.28 4.88 -4.20
C PHE A 100 11.41 4.88 -5.45
N LEU A 101 10.35 5.68 -5.43
CA LEU A 101 9.44 5.88 -6.55
C LEU A 101 10.09 6.78 -7.61
N LEU A 102 10.34 6.22 -8.79
CA LEU A 102 11.01 6.89 -9.91
C LEU A 102 10.07 7.81 -10.67
N GLN A 103 10.55 9.00 -11.00
CA GLN A 103 9.91 9.97 -11.89
C GLN A 103 10.52 9.89 -13.29
N ASN A 104 9.73 10.22 -14.31
CA ASN A 104 10.20 10.22 -15.69
C ASN A 104 11.47 11.09 -15.85
N GLY A 105 12.53 10.52 -16.41
CA GLY A 105 13.82 11.18 -16.58
C GLY A 105 14.82 10.96 -15.45
N ASP A 106 14.42 10.34 -14.33
CA ASP A 106 15.31 10.01 -13.22
C ASP A 106 16.50 9.16 -13.68
N ILE A 107 17.67 9.43 -13.10
CA ILE A 107 18.90 8.69 -13.33
C ILE A 107 19.21 7.87 -12.08
N VAL A 108 19.20 6.54 -12.23
CA VAL A 108 19.68 5.62 -11.19
C VAL A 108 21.15 5.34 -11.43
N THR A 109 21.99 5.42 -10.41
CA THR A 109 23.43 5.10 -10.54
C THR A 109 23.86 4.01 -9.57
N ILE A 110 24.70 3.12 -10.07
CA ILE A 110 25.53 2.22 -9.29
C ILE A 110 26.96 2.68 -9.53
N ALA A 111 27.48 3.43 -8.55
CA ALA A 111 28.77 4.08 -8.70
C ALA A 111 29.92 3.06 -8.81
N PRO A 112 30.95 3.34 -9.64
CA PRO A 112 31.12 4.59 -10.40
C PRO A 112 30.73 4.52 -11.88
N HIS A 113 30.46 3.33 -12.44
CA HIS A 113 30.42 3.17 -13.91
C HIS A 113 29.05 2.90 -14.50
N VAL A 114 28.08 2.43 -13.71
CA VAL A 114 26.79 1.98 -14.25
C VAL A 114 25.72 3.02 -13.95
N MET A 115 25.00 3.42 -14.99
CA MET A 115 23.85 4.30 -14.87
C MET A 115 22.65 3.77 -15.64
N PHE A 116 21.47 4.14 -15.17
CA PHE A 116 20.18 3.80 -15.73
C PHE A 116 19.37 5.09 -15.90
N ARG A 117 18.83 5.33 -17.09
CA ARG A 117 17.87 6.42 -17.33
C ARG A 117 16.48 5.83 -17.41
N PHE A 118 15.63 6.25 -16.48
CA PHE A 118 14.24 5.80 -16.41
C PHE A 118 13.34 6.65 -17.29
N THR A 119 12.53 6.01 -18.13
CA THR A 119 11.49 6.65 -18.93
C THR A 119 10.15 5.99 -18.65
N GLN A 120 9.19 6.77 -18.15
CA GLN A 120 7.82 6.31 -17.95
C GLN A 120 7.08 6.31 -19.29
N LEU A 121 6.42 5.21 -19.63
CA LEU A 121 5.50 5.19 -20.77
C LEU A 121 4.18 5.79 -20.29
N ALA A 122 3.74 6.87 -20.95
CA ALA A 122 2.59 7.62 -20.49
C ALA A 122 1.28 6.82 -20.67
N LYS A 123 0.59 6.54 -19.57
CA LYS A 123 -0.88 6.62 -19.54
C LYS A 123 -1.21 8.08 -19.21
N ARG A 124 -2.23 8.68 -19.85
CA ARG A 124 -2.59 10.11 -19.69
C ARG A 124 -2.55 10.52 -18.22
N GLU A 125 -1.49 11.19 -17.77
CA GLU A 125 -1.44 11.76 -16.44
C GLU A 125 -2.57 12.77 -16.34
N LEU A 126 -3.61 12.45 -15.56
CA LEU A 126 -4.48 13.48 -15.03
C LEU A 126 -3.65 14.27 -14.03
N SER A 127 -2.92 15.26 -14.53
CA SER A 127 -2.27 16.24 -13.68
C SER A 127 -3.37 17.11 -13.07
N PHE A 128 -3.83 16.71 -11.90
CA PHE A 128 -4.51 17.63 -10.99
C PHE A 128 -3.43 18.54 -10.43
N GLY A 129 -2.96 19.50 -11.22
CA GLY A 129 -1.95 20.45 -10.76
C GLY A 129 -2.40 21.13 -9.47
N LEU A 130 -1.47 21.38 -8.55
CA LEU A 130 -1.78 22.11 -7.33
C LEU A 130 -2.35 23.49 -7.69
N SER A 131 -3.53 23.80 -7.16
CA SER A 131 -4.15 25.11 -7.34
C SER A 131 -3.28 26.22 -6.75
N HIS A 132 -3.43 27.45 -7.26
CA HIS A 132 -2.69 28.61 -6.74
C HIS A 132 -2.81 28.77 -5.22
N ARG A 133 -4.00 28.48 -4.68
CA ARG A 133 -4.26 28.48 -3.24
C ARG A 133 -3.46 27.39 -2.52
N GLN A 134 -3.53 26.14 -2.98
CA GLN A 134 -2.77 25.04 -2.38
C GLN A 134 -1.27 25.33 -2.41
N ARG A 135 -0.74 25.86 -3.50
CA ARG A 135 0.69 26.25 -3.58
C ARG A 135 1.06 27.29 -2.52
N LYS A 136 0.19 28.28 -2.25
CA LYS A 136 0.41 29.25 -1.16
C LYS A 136 0.33 28.62 0.22
N GLU A 137 -0.61 27.71 0.43
CA GLU A 137 -0.80 27.02 1.71
C GLU A 137 0.35 26.05 2.02
N LEU A 138 0.87 25.34 1.02
CA LEU A 138 2.01 24.42 1.15
C LEU A 138 3.29 25.14 1.59
N LYS A 139 3.47 26.42 1.23
CA LYS A 139 4.60 27.23 1.70
C LYS A 139 4.63 27.41 3.22
N LEU A 140 3.50 27.23 3.91
CA LEU A 140 3.44 27.35 5.37
C LEU A 140 4.18 26.22 6.10
N PHE A 141 4.48 25.12 5.41
CA PHE A 141 5.15 23.95 5.99
C PHE A 141 6.17 23.32 5.02
N GLU A 142 6.72 24.14 4.11
CA GLU A 142 7.74 23.71 3.14
C GLU A 142 9.08 23.36 3.80
N ASP A 143 9.32 23.87 5.02
CA ASP A 143 10.46 23.52 5.87
C ASP A 143 10.41 22.06 6.37
N LYS A 144 9.21 21.44 6.33
CA LYS A 144 8.97 20.06 6.77
C LYS A 144 8.73 19.14 5.59
N PHE A 145 7.90 19.56 4.63
CA PHE A 145 7.50 18.73 3.50
C PHE A 145 7.44 19.51 2.20
N VAL A 146 8.05 18.97 1.15
CA VAL A 146 7.96 19.50 -0.21
C VAL A 146 7.05 18.60 -1.04
N VAL A 147 5.86 19.10 -1.39
CA VAL A 147 4.90 18.38 -2.24
C VAL A 147 5.22 18.60 -3.71
N THR A 148 5.33 17.51 -4.47
CA THR A 148 5.59 17.54 -5.91
C THR A 148 4.30 17.67 -6.71
N ASP A 149 4.40 18.02 -7.99
CA ASP A 149 3.23 18.04 -8.90
C ASP A 149 2.81 16.62 -9.35
N ARG A 150 3.53 15.57 -8.94
CA ARG A 150 3.18 14.18 -9.27
C ARG A 150 2.03 13.69 -8.42
N THR A 151 0.90 13.43 -9.06
CA THR A 151 -0.22 12.70 -8.49
C THR A 151 0.06 11.19 -8.54
N ILE A 152 -0.27 10.49 -7.47
CA ILE A 152 -0.16 9.02 -7.40
C ILE A 152 -1.52 8.36 -7.18
N GLY A 153 -2.57 9.15 -6.97
CA GLY A 153 -3.94 8.69 -6.82
C GLY A 153 -4.92 9.86 -6.72
N ASP A 154 -6.18 9.60 -7.02
CA ASP A 154 -7.29 10.51 -6.77
C ASP A 154 -8.50 9.73 -6.26
N GLY A 155 -9.29 10.36 -5.39
CA GLY A 155 -10.56 9.85 -4.91
C GLY A 155 -11.63 10.93 -4.99
N ALA A 156 -12.85 10.60 -4.59
CA ALA A 156 -14.02 11.47 -4.74
C ALA A 156 -13.83 12.90 -4.17
N HIS A 157 -13.03 13.06 -3.11
CA HIS A 157 -12.84 14.33 -2.40
C HIS A 157 -11.38 14.72 -2.15
N ALA A 158 -10.43 13.87 -2.50
CA ALA A 158 -9.02 14.07 -2.22
C ALA A 158 -8.13 13.69 -3.39
N VAL A 159 -7.04 14.42 -3.56
CA VAL A 159 -5.97 14.07 -4.51
C VAL A 159 -4.73 13.73 -3.71
N VAL A 160 -4.02 12.69 -4.15
CA VAL A 160 -2.86 12.14 -3.47
C VAL A 160 -1.61 12.46 -4.27
N TYR A 161 -0.66 13.16 -3.65
CA TYR A 161 0.58 13.62 -4.25
C TYR A 161 1.80 12.94 -3.63
N LEU A 162 2.84 12.75 -4.42
CA LEU A 162 4.17 12.45 -3.90
C LEU A 162 4.74 13.70 -3.21
N ALA A 163 5.35 13.51 -2.05
CA ALA A 163 6.04 14.55 -1.31
C ALA A 163 7.37 14.04 -0.73
N ILE A 164 8.21 14.97 -0.27
CA ILE A 164 9.53 14.73 0.28
C ILE A 164 9.58 15.32 1.69
N GLU A 165 9.89 14.50 2.70
CA GLU A 165 10.19 14.98 4.05
C GLU A 165 11.57 15.64 4.04
N VAL A 166 11.66 16.94 4.34
CA VAL A 166 12.90 17.72 4.22
C VAL A 166 14.00 17.18 5.12
N LYS A 167 13.66 16.84 6.38
CA LYS A 167 14.65 16.41 7.39
C LYS A 167 15.38 15.12 7.02
N THR A 168 14.67 14.15 6.45
CA THR A 168 15.19 12.81 6.17
C THR A 168 15.41 12.57 4.67
N GLY A 169 14.92 13.48 3.84
CA GLY A 169 14.71 13.30 2.42
C GLY A 169 13.57 12.33 2.08
N LYS A 170 13.09 11.46 2.98
CA LYS A 170 12.25 10.29 2.60
C LYS A 170 11.03 10.68 1.77
N GLN A 171 10.72 9.84 0.77
CA GLN A 171 9.49 9.97 0.02
C GLN A 171 8.30 9.62 0.92
N VAL A 172 7.31 10.49 0.91
CA VAL A 172 6.08 10.40 1.68
C VAL A 172 4.90 10.73 0.76
N VAL A 173 3.70 10.50 1.25
CA VAL A 173 2.47 10.78 0.52
C VAL A 173 1.78 11.98 1.15
N CYS A 174 1.25 12.89 0.34
CA CYS A 174 0.41 14.00 0.77
C CYS A 174 -1.00 13.83 0.19
N LYS A 175 -1.97 13.45 1.02
CA LYS A 175 -3.39 13.48 0.68
C LYS A 175 -3.93 14.88 0.93
N ILE A 176 -4.42 15.53 -0.12
CA ILE A 176 -5.02 16.86 -0.05
C ILE A 176 -6.53 16.72 -0.23
N ASP A 177 -7.27 16.84 0.86
CA ASP A 177 -8.73 16.82 0.83
C ASP A 177 -9.26 18.25 0.73
N ASN A 178 -10.03 18.49 -0.32
CA ASN A 178 -10.58 19.81 -0.65
C ASN A 178 -12.05 19.95 -0.28
N SER A 179 -12.69 18.94 0.34
CA SER A 179 -14.12 18.84 0.69
C SER A 179 -14.89 20.13 0.39
N ARG A 180 -15.28 20.28 -0.89
CA ARG A 180 -15.94 21.48 -1.40
C ARG A 180 -17.43 21.20 -1.37
N ARG A 181 -18.15 21.94 -0.51
CA ARG A 181 -19.62 22.15 -0.56
C ARG A 181 -20.48 20.88 -0.53
N GLY A 182 -21.26 20.75 0.53
CA GLY A 182 -22.39 19.83 0.64
C GLY A 182 -23.15 20.08 1.94
N PRO A 183 -24.43 19.66 2.06
CA PRO A 183 -25.23 19.85 3.27
C PRO A 183 -24.64 19.15 4.51
N HIS A 184 -23.70 18.21 4.33
CA HIS A 184 -23.01 17.45 5.39
C HIS A 184 -21.54 17.88 5.60
N LEU A 185 -21.12 19.05 5.10
CA LEU A 185 -19.73 19.51 5.11
C LEU A 185 -19.07 19.60 6.51
N PRO A 186 -19.74 20.10 7.57
CA PRO A 186 -19.15 20.14 8.90
C PRO A 186 -18.85 18.75 9.46
N SER A 187 -19.70 17.75 9.16
CA SER A 187 -19.49 16.37 9.58
C SER A 187 -18.33 15.68 8.84
N THR A 188 -18.17 15.93 7.53
CA THR A 188 -17.08 15.32 6.75
C THR A 188 -15.70 15.82 7.16
N LEU A 189 -15.53 17.15 7.27
CA LEU A 189 -14.26 17.73 7.74
C LEU A 189 -13.94 17.32 9.18
N ARG A 190 -14.97 17.22 10.04
CA ARG A 190 -14.82 16.69 11.39
C ARG A 190 -14.33 15.24 11.38
N ARG A 191 -14.89 14.39 10.52
CA ARG A 191 -14.47 12.97 10.39
C ARG A 191 -13.01 12.85 9.93
N ILE A 192 -12.62 13.56 8.88
CA ILE A 192 -11.23 13.55 8.37
C ILE A 192 -10.25 14.05 9.44
N ARG A 193 -10.63 15.11 10.16
CA ARG A 193 -9.81 15.61 11.27
C ARG A 193 -9.72 14.61 12.42
N GLN A 194 -10.82 13.94 12.76
CA GLN A 194 -10.85 12.91 13.79
C GLN A 194 -9.98 11.71 13.39
N GLU A 195 -10.03 11.28 12.14
CA GLU A 195 -9.17 10.23 11.58
C GLU A 195 -7.69 10.60 11.72
N ALA A 196 -7.30 11.79 11.25
CA ALA A 196 -5.92 12.26 11.36
C ALA A 196 -5.44 12.38 12.81
N ILE A 197 -6.31 12.84 13.71
CA ILE A 197 -6.03 12.90 15.15
C ILE A 197 -5.87 11.50 15.72
N LEU A 198 -6.78 10.57 15.42
CA LEU A 198 -6.71 9.19 15.89
C LEU A 198 -5.39 8.54 15.46
N MET A 199 -5.07 8.61 14.17
CA MET A 199 -3.83 8.08 13.61
C MET A 199 -2.59 8.68 14.28
N SER A 200 -2.63 9.95 14.71
CA SER A 200 -1.50 10.59 15.38
C SER A 200 -1.17 10.01 16.77
N TYR A 201 -2.12 9.28 17.37
CA TYR A 201 -1.92 8.55 18.62
C TYR A 201 -1.57 7.07 18.41
N LEU A 202 -1.51 6.61 17.16
CA LEU A 202 -1.15 5.23 16.81
C LEU A 202 0.30 5.17 16.35
N ASP A 203 1.06 4.26 16.95
CA ASP A 203 2.45 3.98 16.63
C ASP A 203 2.72 2.49 16.83
N HIS A 204 2.72 1.75 15.73
CA HIS A 204 2.90 0.31 15.70
C HIS A 204 3.35 -0.13 14.30
N PRO A 205 4.26 -1.12 14.16
CA PRO A 205 4.74 -1.57 12.86
C PRO A 205 3.62 -2.07 11.92
N ASN A 206 2.51 -2.59 12.44
CA ASN A 206 1.39 -3.05 11.61
C ASN A 206 0.23 -2.04 11.49
N ILE A 207 0.49 -0.76 11.77
CA ILE A 207 -0.44 0.35 11.54
C ILE A 207 0.23 1.36 10.61
N PHE A 208 -0.51 1.86 9.62
CA PHE A 208 0.00 2.80 8.65
C PHE A 208 0.25 4.16 9.30
N SER A 209 1.49 4.63 9.22
CA SER A 209 1.97 5.76 10.00
C SER A 209 1.62 7.09 9.35
N ILE A 210 0.89 7.94 10.10
CA ILE A 210 0.80 9.37 9.82
C ILE A 210 2.11 10.07 10.24
N LYS A 211 2.62 10.95 9.38
CA LYS A 211 3.81 11.78 9.65
C LYS A 211 3.44 13.16 10.15
N ALA A 212 2.43 13.77 9.54
CA ALA A 212 1.91 15.07 9.94
C ALA A 212 0.52 15.29 9.36
N ALA A 213 -0.24 16.19 9.97
CA ALA A 213 -1.50 16.66 9.43
C ALA A 213 -1.57 18.19 9.61
N PHE A 214 -1.88 18.91 8.54
CA PHE A 214 -2.04 20.36 8.56
C PHE A 214 -3.45 20.72 8.10
N HIS A 215 -4.12 21.55 8.88
CA HIS A 215 -5.43 22.08 8.55
C HIS A 215 -5.29 23.57 8.29
N THR A 216 -5.60 24.00 7.06
CA THR A 216 -5.73 25.42 6.72
C THR A 216 -7.20 25.82 6.81
N HIS A 217 -7.64 26.90 6.16
CA HIS A 217 -9.02 27.35 6.27
C HIS A 217 -10.07 26.33 5.77
N GLN A 218 -9.77 25.60 4.69
CA GLN A 218 -10.72 24.66 4.07
C GLN A 218 -10.05 23.43 3.45
N THR A 219 -8.77 23.22 3.72
CA THR A 219 -8.00 22.15 3.09
C THR A 219 -7.25 21.40 4.17
N MET A 220 -7.40 20.08 4.13
CA MET A 220 -6.66 19.18 4.99
C MET A 220 -5.51 18.58 4.19
N TYR A 221 -4.30 18.67 4.73
CA TYR A 221 -3.09 18.08 4.19
C TYR A 221 -2.65 16.98 5.14
N ILE A 222 -2.73 15.73 4.71
CA ILE A 222 -2.36 14.58 5.52
C ILE A 222 -1.11 13.95 4.90
N PHE A 223 -0.03 13.93 5.67
CA PHE A 223 1.25 13.33 5.28
C PHE A 223 1.38 11.95 5.91
N THR A 224 1.62 10.92 5.10
CA THR A 224 1.79 9.53 5.57
C THR A 224 3.06 8.92 4.97
N GLU A 225 3.49 7.77 5.49
CA GLU A 225 4.50 6.98 4.79
C GLU A 225 4.03 6.56 3.38
N LEU A 226 4.97 6.26 2.48
CA LEU A 226 4.65 5.74 1.15
C LEU A 226 4.60 4.21 1.21
N ALA A 227 3.44 3.62 0.94
CA ALA A 227 3.28 2.17 0.84
C ALA A 227 3.88 1.68 -0.49
N THR A 228 5.07 1.11 -0.42
CA THR A 228 5.86 0.69 -1.60
C THR A 228 5.50 -0.70 -2.12
N GLY A 229 4.47 -1.35 -1.56
CA GLY A 229 3.93 -2.65 -1.95
C GLY A 229 2.49 -2.60 -2.46
N GLY A 230 1.85 -1.43 -2.50
CA GLY A 230 0.42 -1.29 -2.82
C GLY A 230 -0.46 -1.72 -1.66
N ASP A 231 -1.71 -2.07 -1.94
CA ASP A 231 -2.63 -2.71 -1.01
C ASP A 231 -2.67 -4.23 -1.22
N LEU A 232 -3.21 -4.94 -0.22
CA LEU A 232 -3.28 -6.40 -0.22
C LEU A 232 -4.26 -6.91 -1.29
N PHE A 233 -5.25 -6.11 -1.70
CA PHE A 233 -6.14 -6.49 -2.80
C PHE A 233 -5.37 -6.58 -4.12
N SER A 234 -4.64 -5.54 -4.51
CA SER A 234 -3.81 -5.55 -5.73
C SER A 234 -2.77 -6.67 -5.67
N LEU A 235 -2.19 -6.92 -4.47
CA LEU A 235 -1.25 -8.00 -4.26
C LEU A 235 -1.92 -9.36 -4.50
N PHE A 236 -3.08 -9.60 -3.92
CA PHE A 236 -3.86 -10.82 -4.10
C PHE A 236 -4.33 -11.02 -5.55
N THR A 237 -4.72 -9.95 -6.26
CA THR A 237 -5.06 -10.07 -7.69
C THR A 237 -3.83 -10.40 -8.55
N ARG A 238 -2.64 -9.97 -8.13
CA ARG A 238 -1.37 -10.27 -8.81
C ARG A 238 -0.94 -11.72 -8.62
N TYR A 239 -1.02 -12.24 -7.39
CA TYR A 239 -0.63 -13.60 -7.06
C TYR A 239 -1.88 -14.48 -7.12
N THR A 240 -2.02 -15.31 -8.15
CA THR A 240 -3.20 -16.18 -8.35
C THR A 240 -3.53 -17.05 -7.13
N THR A 241 -2.52 -17.36 -6.31
CA THR A 241 -2.62 -18.09 -5.04
C THR A 241 -1.48 -17.66 -4.12
N PHE A 242 -1.73 -17.59 -2.82
CA PHE A 242 -0.68 -17.50 -1.80
C PHE A 242 -0.40 -18.87 -1.20
N GLU A 243 0.85 -19.13 -0.82
CA GLU A 243 1.17 -20.30 -0.01
C GLU A 243 0.64 -20.11 1.42
N GLU A 244 0.28 -21.22 2.10
CA GLU A 244 -0.24 -21.17 3.47
C GLU A 244 0.69 -20.39 4.42
N LEU A 245 2.00 -20.55 4.27
CA LEU A 245 2.97 -19.86 5.09
C LEU A 245 2.91 -18.33 4.89
N GLU A 246 2.69 -17.87 3.65
CA GLU A 246 2.53 -16.44 3.33
C GLU A 246 1.23 -15.90 3.93
N ILE A 247 0.13 -16.64 3.78
CA ILE A 247 -1.17 -16.27 4.38
C ILE A 247 -1.04 -16.16 5.89
N ARG A 248 -0.41 -17.14 6.53
CA ARG A 248 -0.15 -17.15 7.98
C ARG A 248 0.64 -15.91 8.41
N TRP A 249 1.68 -15.54 7.67
CA TRP A 249 2.48 -14.35 7.95
C TRP A 249 1.70 -13.04 7.77
N ILE A 250 0.84 -12.96 6.76
CA ILE A 250 -0.02 -11.79 6.52
C ILE A 250 -1.03 -11.65 7.68
N ILE A 251 -1.77 -12.71 7.99
CA ILE A 251 -2.80 -12.71 9.02
C ILE A 251 -2.20 -12.47 10.41
N TRP A 252 -1.04 -13.04 10.72
CA TRP A 252 -0.34 -12.77 11.97
C TRP A 252 -0.04 -11.27 12.12
N GLN A 253 0.48 -10.61 11.09
CA GLN A 253 0.75 -9.17 11.11
C GLN A 253 -0.52 -8.32 11.24
N VAL A 254 -1.59 -8.71 10.53
CA VAL A 254 -2.91 -8.06 10.66
C VAL A 254 -3.39 -8.15 12.12
N LEU A 255 -3.35 -9.34 12.72
CA LEU A 255 -3.74 -9.57 14.11
C LEU A 255 -2.88 -8.78 15.10
N GLN A 256 -1.58 -8.60 14.87
CA GLN A 256 -0.76 -7.71 15.69
C GLN A 256 -1.27 -6.26 15.64
N GLY A 257 -1.61 -5.76 14.45
CA GLY A 257 -2.23 -4.43 14.28
C GLY A 257 -3.58 -4.31 14.99
N VAL A 258 -4.45 -5.31 14.80
CA VAL A 258 -5.79 -5.37 15.44
C VAL A 258 -5.67 -5.40 16.96
N ALA A 259 -4.83 -6.28 17.51
CA ALA A 259 -4.59 -6.37 18.95
C ALA A 259 -4.11 -5.04 19.54
N TYR A 260 -3.21 -4.35 18.82
CA TYR A 260 -2.73 -3.03 19.23
C TYR A 260 -3.85 -1.99 19.31
N ILE A 261 -4.68 -1.83 18.26
CA ILE A 261 -5.77 -0.83 18.28
C ILE A 261 -6.86 -1.22 19.30
N HIS A 262 -7.15 -2.51 19.46
CA HIS A 262 -8.09 -3.00 20.48
C HIS A 262 -7.60 -2.72 21.89
N SER A 263 -6.29 -2.83 22.16
CA SER A 263 -5.70 -2.46 23.45
C SER A 263 -5.86 -0.97 23.79
N LYS A 264 -6.06 -0.13 22.76
CA LYS A 264 -6.36 1.31 22.88
C LYS A 264 -7.86 1.60 22.91
N GLY A 265 -8.71 0.57 22.93
CA GLY A 265 -10.15 0.68 22.90
C GLY A 265 -10.70 1.17 21.55
N ILE A 266 -9.99 0.94 20.45
CA ILE A 266 -10.38 1.35 19.10
C ILE A 266 -10.79 0.11 18.31
N ALA A 267 -11.95 0.16 17.66
CA ALA A 267 -12.34 -0.81 16.62
C ALA A 267 -12.17 -0.19 15.24
N HIS A 268 -11.61 -0.94 14.27
CA HIS A 268 -11.35 -0.47 12.91
C HIS A 268 -12.62 -0.42 12.04
N ARG A 269 -13.44 -1.48 12.10
CA ARG A 269 -14.76 -1.64 11.45
C ARG A 269 -14.80 -1.72 9.93
N ASP A 270 -13.66 -1.64 9.25
CA ASP A 270 -13.57 -1.76 7.79
C ASP A 270 -12.28 -2.49 7.38
N ILE A 271 -11.97 -3.59 8.07
CA ILE A 271 -10.84 -4.45 7.71
C ILE A 271 -11.21 -5.21 6.44
N LYS A 272 -10.44 -4.96 5.38
CA LYS A 272 -10.57 -5.58 4.06
C LYS A 272 -9.23 -5.46 3.32
N PRO A 273 -8.96 -6.27 2.28
CA PRO A 273 -7.71 -6.23 1.54
C PRO A 273 -7.31 -4.83 1.04
N GLU A 274 -8.27 -4.01 0.61
CA GLU A 274 -8.06 -2.65 0.09
C GLU A 274 -7.53 -1.68 1.17
N ASN A 275 -7.90 -1.89 2.43
CA ASN A 275 -7.48 -1.07 3.57
C ASN A 275 -6.22 -1.62 4.25
N ILE A 276 -5.62 -2.67 3.70
CA ILE A 276 -4.39 -3.27 4.22
C ILE A 276 -3.26 -2.93 3.25
N LEU A 277 -2.35 -2.08 3.69
CA LEU A 277 -1.22 -1.65 2.88
C LEU A 277 -0.03 -2.58 3.07
N CYS A 278 0.63 -2.87 1.96
CA CYS A 278 1.86 -3.64 1.90
C CYS A 278 3.05 -2.69 1.69
N ALA A 279 4.11 -2.88 2.45
CA ALA A 279 5.42 -2.29 2.19
C ALA A 279 6.45 -3.41 2.08
N ILE A 280 7.40 -3.30 1.15
CA ILE A 280 8.41 -4.33 1.01
C ILE A 280 9.56 -4.04 1.98
N ALA A 281 9.76 -4.91 2.96
CA ALA A 281 10.68 -4.71 4.09
C ALA A 281 11.99 -5.49 3.90
N PRO A 282 13.03 -5.22 4.72
CA PRO A 282 14.39 -5.59 4.37
C PRO A 282 14.70 -7.08 4.27
N ASN A 283 13.87 -7.98 4.83
CA ASN A 283 13.98 -9.44 4.71
C ASN A 283 12.62 -10.14 5.00
N VAL A 284 12.46 -11.32 4.36
CA VAL A 284 11.43 -12.38 4.50
C VAL A 284 10.01 -12.12 3.99
N SER A 285 9.43 -10.91 3.98
CA SER A 285 8.06 -10.71 3.47
C SER A 285 7.67 -9.24 3.29
N TYR A 286 6.44 -9.01 2.83
CA TYR A 286 5.75 -7.73 2.95
C TYR A 286 5.51 -7.39 4.44
N ARG A 287 5.86 -6.16 4.85
CA ARG A 287 5.31 -5.53 6.05
C ARG A 287 3.86 -5.18 5.76
N ILE A 288 2.95 -5.70 6.57
CA ILE A 288 1.52 -5.51 6.43
C ILE A 288 1.04 -4.48 7.45
N MET A 289 0.26 -3.50 7.00
CA MET A 289 -0.19 -2.37 7.82
C MET A 289 -1.68 -2.12 7.62
N LEU A 290 -2.43 -1.99 8.72
CA LEU A 290 -3.80 -1.50 8.68
C LEU A 290 -3.80 0.00 8.34
N SER A 291 -4.70 0.41 7.45
CA SER A 291 -4.88 1.79 6.99
C SER A 291 -6.37 2.14 6.90
N ASP A 292 -6.69 3.39 6.61
CA ASP A 292 -8.06 3.92 6.52
C ASP A 292 -8.88 3.72 7.81
N PHE A 293 -8.70 4.66 8.74
CA PHE A 293 -9.43 4.70 10.00
C PHE A 293 -10.70 5.54 9.92
N GLY A 294 -11.19 5.88 8.73
CA GLY A 294 -12.34 6.77 8.52
C GLY A 294 -13.63 6.30 9.19
N ASP A 295 -13.75 4.98 9.36
CA ASP A 295 -14.93 4.30 9.93
C ASP A 295 -14.73 3.77 11.36
N SER A 296 -13.54 4.02 11.93
CA SER A 296 -13.15 3.56 13.25
C SER A 296 -13.94 4.24 14.39
N ALA A 297 -14.05 3.55 15.52
CA ALA A 297 -14.78 4.05 16.68
C ALA A 297 -14.12 3.67 18.02
N MET A 298 -14.26 4.56 19.01
CA MET A 298 -13.82 4.32 20.39
C MET A 298 -14.87 3.51 21.16
N ALA A 299 -14.44 2.42 21.78
CA ALA A 299 -15.28 1.51 22.55
C ALA A 299 -15.93 2.15 23.80
N SER A 300 -15.34 3.22 24.34
CA SER A 300 -15.76 3.87 25.59
C SER A 300 -16.87 4.93 25.45
N GLY A 301 -17.38 5.16 24.23
CA GLY A 301 -18.28 6.28 23.90
C GLY A 301 -19.73 5.91 23.62
N GLY A 302 -20.35 5.01 24.38
CA GLY A 302 -21.76 4.65 24.21
C GLY A 302 -22.06 3.86 22.92
N ARG A 303 -23.29 3.34 22.83
CA ARG A 303 -23.75 2.41 21.76
C ARG A 303 -23.35 2.91 20.36
N MET A 304 -22.46 2.17 19.71
CA MET A 304 -22.00 2.42 18.34
C MET A 304 -23.04 1.86 17.37
N GLY A 305 -23.97 2.68 16.88
CA GLY A 305 -25.13 2.26 16.05
C GLY A 305 -25.12 2.80 14.61
N SER A 306 -23.96 2.81 13.94
CA SER A 306 -23.85 3.30 12.56
C SER A 306 -23.63 2.14 11.58
N GLU A 307 -24.39 2.08 10.49
CA GLU A 307 -24.17 1.12 9.39
C GLU A 307 -22.89 1.50 8.62
N VAL A 308 -21.77 0.86 8.95
CA VAL A 308 -20.46 1.20 8.37
C VAL A 308 -19.68 -0.09 8.02
N GLY A 309 -18.76 0.00 7.06
CA GLY A 309 -17.91 -1.10 6.58
C GLY A 309 -18.40 -1.75 5.28
N SER A 310 -17.49 -2.30 4.49
CA SER A 310 -17.81 -3.04 3.26
C SER A 310 -18.66 -4.29 3.57
N THR A 311 -19.79 -4.45 2.85
CA THR A 311 -20.82 -5.46 3.13
C THR A 311 -20.26 -6.88 3.26
N PHE A 312 -19.16 -7.22 2.57
CA PHE A 312 -18.60 -8.59 2.53
C PHE A 312 -17.85 -9.01 3.79
N TYR A 313 -17.20 -8.07 4.47
CA TYR A 313 -16.40 -8.35 5.68
C TYR A 313 -17.17 -8.00 6.96
N ARG A 314 -18.41 -7.54 6.82
CA ARG A 314 -19.24 -7.05 7.91
C ARG A 314 -19.75 -8.22 8.76
N ALA A 315 -19.56 -8.11 10.07
CA ALA A 315 -20.03 -9.09 11.03
C ALA A 315 -21.57 -9.16 11.10
N PRO A 316 -22.18 -10.33 11.39
CA PRO A 316 -23.63 -10.49 11.43
C PRO A 316 -24.34 -9.54 12.40
N GLU A 317 -23.76 -9.32 13.59
CA GLU A 317 -24.29 -8.43 14.62
C GLU A 317 -24.37 -6.97 14.16
N CYS A 318 -23.57 -6.57 13.15
CA CYS A 318 -23.62 -5.22 12.61
C CYS A 318 -24.92 -4.92 11.84
N HIS A 319 -25.69 -5.94 11.49
CA HIS A 319 -26.99 -5.81 10.83
C HIS A 319 -28.14 -5.68 11.84
N VAL A 320 -27.85 -5.79 13.15
CA VAL A 320 -28.82 -5.65 14.24
C VAL A 320 -28.55 -4.34 14.98
N PRO A 321 -29.34 -3.27 14.74
CA PRO A 321 -29.05 -1.92 15.25
C PRO A 321 -28.95 -1.80 16.78
N GLU A 322 -29.59 -2.73 17.51
CA GLU A 322 -29.76 -2.63 18.96
C GLU A 322 -28.56 -3.12 19.78
N GLN A 323 -27.61 -3.87 19.19
CA GLN A 323 -26.54 -4.53 19.95
C GLN A 323 -25.26 -3.70 20.12
N GLY A 324 -25.06 -2.66 19.30
CA GLY A 324 -23.81 -1.88 19.30
C GLY A 324 -22.61 -2.70 18.81
N HIS A 325 -21.66 -2.07 18.15
CA HIS A 325 -20.49 -2.78 17.62
C HIS A 325 -19.37 -2.90 18.67
N ASN A 326 -18.92 -4.12 18.94
CA ASN A 326 -17.76 -4.41 19.80
C ASN A 326 -16.50 -4.62 18.94
N PRO A 327 -15.28 -4.51 19.49
CA PRO A 327 -14.04 -4.85 18.78
C PRO A 327 -14.03 -6.24 18.12
N SER A 328 -14.91 -7.16 18.54
CA SER A 328 -15.12 -8.47 17.91
C SER A 328 -15.47 -8.42 16.42
N VAL A 329 -16.08 -7.33 15.93
CA VAL A 329 -16.42 -7.16 14.51
C VAL A 329 -15.17 -7.17 13.62
N ASP A 330 -14.05 -6.70 14.13
CA ASP A 330 -12.77 -6.73 13.43
C ASP A 330 -12.23 -8.17 13.34
N ILE A 331 -12.48 -9.00 14.36
CA ILE A 331 -12.06 -10.40 14.37
C ILE A 331 -12.83 -11.21 13.33
N TRP A 332 -14.14 -10.94 13.18
CA TRP A 332 -14.93 -11.50 12.08
C TRP A 332 -14.35 -11.11 10.71
N ALA A 333 -14.06 -9.81 10.52
CA ALA A 333 -13.50 -9.32 9.27
C ALA A 333 -12.13 -9.96 8.95
N VAL A 334 -11.28 -10.19 9.95
CA VAL A 334 -10.03 -10.94 9.80
C VAL A 334 -10.27 -12.41 9.40
N GLY A 335 -11.32 -13.06 9.95
CA GLY A 335 -11.73 -14.40 9.53
C GLY A 335 -12.13 -14.45 8.05
N MET A 336 -12.96 -13.50 7.61
CA MET A 336 -13.36 -13.36 6.21
C MET A 336 -12.19 -13.09 5.28
N LEU A 337 -11.26 -12.22 5.69
CA LEU A 337 -10.01 -11.97 4.98
C LEU A 337 -9.17 -13.26 4.87
N THR A 338 -9.07 -14.03 5.94
CA THR A 338 -8.31 -15.29 5.95
C THR A 338 -8.89 -16.28 4.94
N LEU A 339 -10.20 -16.47 4.96
CA LEU A 339 -10.91 -17.34 4.01
C LEU A 339 -10.69 -16.89 2.56
N GLN A 340 -10.75 -15.59 2.28
CA GLN A 340 -10.46 -15.04 0.96
C GLN A 340 -9.07 -15.41 0.46
N LEU A 341 -8.06 -15.26 1.33
CA LEU A 341 -6.67 -15.54 0.97
C LEU A 341 -6.44 -17.03 0.66
N PHE A 342 -7.13 -17.94 1.37
CA PHE A 342 -7.03 -19.39 1.13
C PHE A 342 -7.80 -19.86 -0.11
N VAL A 343 -9.01 -19.35 -0.31
CA VAL A 343 -9.98 -19.96 -1.24
C VAL A 343 -9.99 -19.30 -2.62
N GLY A 344 -9.49 -18.07 -2.75
CA GLY A 344 -9.58 -17.32 -4.00
C GLY A 344 -10.85 -16.45 -4.08
N SER A 345 -10.81 -15.29 -4.76
CA SER A 345 -11.98 -14.41 -4.90
C SER A 345 -13.16 -15.04 -5.64
N GLU A 346 -12.93 -15.98 -6.55
CA GLU A 346 -14.01 -16.61 -7.35
C GLU A 346 -14.81 -17.66 -6.55
N LYS A 347 -14.24 -18.17 -5.48
CA LYS A 347 -14.86 -19.17 -4.59
C LYS A 347 -15.32 -18.55 -3.27
N LEU A 348 -15.22 -17.23 -3.15
CA LEU A 348 -15.61 -16.53 -1.95
C LEU A 348 -17.12 -16.64 -1.71
N PRO A 349 -17.55 -16.84 -0.46
CA PRO A 349 -18.94 -17.14 -0.17
C PRO A 349 -19.87 -15.94 -0.44
N GLN A 350 -21.07 -16.22 -0.94
CA GLN A 350 -22.21 -15.31 -0.79
C GLN A 350 -22.81 -15.43 0.62
N ILE A 351 -22.00 -15.34 1.69
CA ILE A 351 -22.47 -15.41 3.09
C ILE A 351 -23.55 -14.35 3.37
N GLN A 352 -23.49 -13.20 2.69
CA GLN A 352 -24.54 -12.18 2.75
C GLN A 352 -25.94 -12.66 2.30
N ARG A 353 -26.01 -13.70 1.45
CA ARG A 353 -27.27 -14.29 0.98
C ARG A 353 -27.77 -15.40 1.90
N MET A 354 -27.03 -15.77 2.93
CA MET A 354 -27.48 -16.66 4.00
C MET A 354 -28.31 -15.85 5.03
N ASP A 355 -29.38 -15.26 4.50
CA ASP A 355 -30.59 -14.70 5.11
C ASP A 355 -30.49 -13.93 6.45
N PHE A 356 -30.44 -12.60 6.35
CA PHE A 356 -30.69 -11.66 7.45
C PHE A 356 -32.19 -11.38 7.71
N ASN A 357 -33.13 -12.17 7.15
CA ASN A 357 -34.56 -12.06 7.47
C ASN A 357 -34.94 -12.73 8.80
N GLY A 358 -34.17 -12.46 9.86
CA GLY A 358 -34.58 -12.73 11.25
C GLY A 358 -34.59 -14.20 11.70
N GLN A 359 -34.13 -15.16 10.89
CA GLN A 359 -33.86 -16.51 11.35
C GLN A 359 -32.36 -16.74 11.47
N LYS A 360 -31.88 -16.90 12.72
CA LYS A 360 -30.50 -17.26 13.05
C LYS A 360 -30.14 -18.59 12.38
N ASN A 361 -29.58 -18.53 11.17
CA ASN A 361 -29.09 -19.71 10.44
C ASN A 361 -27.63 -20.00 10.77
N GLN A 362 -27.25 -19.87 12.05
CA GLN A 362 -25.90 -20.18 12.54
C GLN A 362 -25.48 -21.58 12.08
N GLY A 363 -26.38 -22.58 12.14
CA GLY A 363 -26.09 -23.94 11.67
C GLY A 363 -25.77 -24.06 10.18
N LYS A 364 -26.34 -23.21 9.30
CA LYS A 364 -25.97 -23.21 7.86
C LYS A 364 -24.63 -22.52 7.62
N ILE A 365 -24.31 -21.50 8.41
CA ILE A 365 -23.01 -20.86 8.39
C ILE A 365 -21.96 -21.87 8.88
N ASP A 366 -22.22 -22.55 10.00
CA ASP A 366 -21.34 -23.56 10.58
C ASP A 366 -21.11 -24.72 9.61
N GLU A 367 -22.17 -25.33 9.07
CA GLU A 367 -22.07 -26.43 8.09
C GLU A 367 -21.26 -26.04 6.85
N TYR A 368 -21.44 -24.80 6.38
CA TYR A 368 -20.72 -24.29 5.23
C TYR A 368 -19.24 -24.00 5.54
N LEU A 369 -18.95 -23.40 6.69
CA LEU A 369 -17.59 -23.17 7.17
C LEU A 369 -16.87 -24.51 7.37
N ASP A 370 -17.54 -25.52 7.94
CA ASP A 370 -17.00 -26.86 8.11
C ASP A 370 -16.65 -27.48 6.75
N ASN A 371 -17.51 -27.35 5.74
CA ASN A 371 -17.21 -27.83 4.39
C ASN A 371 -15.98 -27.14 3.77
N ILE A 372 -15.87 -25.81 3.88
CA ILE A 372 -14.69 -25.07 3.40
C ILE A 372 -13.43 -25.50 4.16
N LEU A 373 -13.51 -25.60 5.49
CA LEU A 373 -12.36 -25.98 6.31
C LEU A 373 -11.91 -27.40 5.98
N ASN A 374 -12.85 -28.34 5.77
CA ASN A 374 -12.54 -29.69 5.31
C ASN A 374 -11.89 -29.68 3.92
N ASP A 375 -12.38 -28.87 2.98
CA ASP A 375 -11.76 -28.71 1.67
C ASP A 375 -10.33 -28.16 1.79
N ILE A 376 -10.10 -27.13 2.62
CA ILE A 376 -8.77 -26.57 2.89
C ILE A 376 -7.84 -27.62 3.50
N LEU A 377 -8.31 -28.36 4.51
CA LEU A 377 -7.52 -29.40 5.17
C LEU A 377 -7.18 -30.55 4.20
N SER A 378 -8.08 -30.90 3.29
CA SER A 378 -7.85 -31.94 2.28
C SER A 378 -6.80 -31.56 1.22
N ILE A 379 -6.51 -30.27 1.06
CA ILE A 379 -5.46 -29.76 0.16
C ILE A 379 -4.06 -29.94 0.79
N GLY A 380 -3.95 -29.89 2.13
CA GLY A 380 -2.67 -30.05 2.85
C GLY A 380 -2.12 -31.48 2.91
N ASP A 381 -2.94 -32.48 2.58
CA ASP A 381 -2.56 -33.91 2.55
C ASP A 381 -2.06 -34.40 1.15
N ARG A 382 -1.90 -33.49 0.17
CA ARG A 382 -1.32 -33.77 -1.16
C ARG A 382 -0.02 -32.99 -1.36
#